data_AF-A0A251PC33-F1
#
_entry.id   AF-A0A251PC33-F1
#
_cell.length_a   1.000
_cell.length_b   1.000
_cell.length_c   1.000
_cell.angle_alpha   90.00
_cell.angle_beta   90.00
_cell.angle_gamma   90.00
#
_symmetry.space_group_name_H-M   'P 1'
#
loop_
_entity.id
_entity.type
_entity.pdbx_description
1 polymer ?
#
loop_
_entity_poly.entity_id
_entity_poly.type
_entity_poly.pdbx_seq_one_letter_code
_entity_poly.pdbx_strand_id
1 'polypeptide(L)'
;MKQLGRMEGNGDVRPPKRKRYSVNTEVEQQPHKIRRGRVEFETETLTREPGPSLSTRFQALSPLSRRHRKPQQSRDERESSRQWAFSPCNSSTSTYKDKFVVVSYNILGVENASKHPDLYYKVPPRFLEWGRRKKLIRKEINRYNASIMCLQEVDRFDDLAHLFQKDGFEGVYKARTGEASDGCAIFWKKEMFSLLHQENIEFQSFGLRNNVAQLCVLKSKQNQLESEITPQTSVSPCTQNRSVVIGNTHVLFNPNRGDIKLGQVRLFLEKAHELSQEWGSIPVIISGDLNSIPQLDIRLHNRRHISGQVDSGSENISFRSQNGKASSIRKYISRPSQYIWNEEEVRLATGIEGATRLQHHLKLCSAYLGVPGSCRTRDRCGEPLATSYHSKFMGTVDYIWHTEELVPVRVLETLPVNILRRNGGLPSKKWGSDHLALVCELAFRK
;
A
#
# COMPACT_ATOMS: atom_id res chain seq x y z
N MET A 1 -22.16 -63.76 24.51
CA MET A 1 -22.14 -63.42 23.06
C MET A 1 -21.38 -62.10 22.90
N LYS A 2 -20.06 -62.23 22.77
CA LYS A 2 -19.21 -61.87 21.61
C LYS A 2 -18.65 -60.44 21.65
N GLN A 3 -17.46 -60.37 22.24
CA GLN A 3 -16.34 -59.47 21.94
C GLN A 3 -15.93 -59.55 20.45
N LEU A 4 -15.05 -58.60 20.06
CA LEU A 4 -14.14 -58.50 18.90
C LEU A 4 -14.46 -57.28 18.02
N GLY A 5 -13.51 -56.43 17.62
CA GLY A 5 -12.06 -56.46 17.78
C GLY A 5 -11.43 -55.25 17.09
N ARG A 6 -10.25 -54.84 17.59
CA ARG A 6 -9.29 -53.98 16.88
C ARG A 6 -8.99 -54.58 15.50
N MET A 7 -9.05 -53.76 14.45
CA MET A 7 -8.32 -54.02 13.22
C MET A 7 -7.19 -53.01 13.09
N GLU A 8 -5.97 -53.48 13.39
CA GLU A 8 -4.73 -52.88 12.94
C GLU A 8 -4.56 -53.22 11.45
N GLY A 9 -4.59 -52.20 10.60
CA GLY A 9 -4.29 -52.33 9.18
C GLY A 9 -2.78 -52.23 8.96
N ASN A 10 -2.14 -53.37 8.69
CA ASN A 10 -0.80 -53.43 8.09
C ASN A 10 -0.88 -52.92 6.65
N GLY A 11 -0.54 -51.64 6.46
CA GLY A 11 -0.33 -51.00 5.16
C GLY A 11 1.14 -51.05 4.78
N ASP A 12 1.47 -51.95 3.86
CA ASP A 12 2.76 -52.16 3.23
C ASP A 12 3.31 -50.85 2.60
N VAL A 13 4.34 -50.26 3.20
CA VAL A 13 4.99 -49.03 2.73
C VAL A 13 5.89 -49.38 1.55
N ARG A 14 5.38 -49.20 0.33
CA ARG A 14 6.21 -49.15 -0.88
C ARG A 14 6.84 -47.76 -1.02
N PRO A 15 8.17 -47.63 -1.14
CA PRO A 15 8.81 -46.34 -1.32
C PRO A 15 8.55 -45.80 -2.73
N PRO A 16 8.31 -44.48 -2.91
CA PRO A 16 8.19 -43.90 -4.24
C PRO A 16 9.55 -43.93 -4.95
N LYS A 17 9.49 -44.38 -6.21
CA LYS A 17 10.62 -44.55 -7.14
C LYS A 17 11.44 -43.26 -7.28
N ARG A 18 12.74 -43.34 -7.00
CA ARG A 18 13.75 -42.33 -7.36
C ARG A 18 13.70 -42.07 -8.88
N LYS A 19 13.29 -40.88 -9.30
CA LYS A 19 13.59 -40.36 -10.65
C LYS A 19 15.08 -40.01 -10.68
N ARG A 20 15.85 -40.77 -11.44
CA ARG A 20 17.23 -40.43 -11.85
C ARG A 20 17.16 -39.16 -12.69
N TYR A 21 17.76 -38.07 -12.21
CA TYR A 21 18.19 -36.99 -13.08
C TYR A 21 19.60 -37.33 -13.57
N SER A 22 19.73 -37.43 -14.88
CA SER A 22 20.99 -37.56 -15.61
C SER A 22 21.84 -36.32 -15.33
N VAL A 23 23.06 -36.56 -14.86
CA VAL A 23 24.13 -35.58 -14.77
C VAL A 23 24.63 -35.34 -16.20
N ASN A 24 24.40 -34.16 -16.75
CA ASN A 24 25.20 -33.64 -17.86
C ASN A 24 26.18 -32.62 -17.28
N THR A 25 27.40 -33.11 -17.12
CA THR A 25 28.62 -32.34 -16.92
C THR A 25 28.94 -31.64 -18.24
N GLU A 26 28.86 -30.31 -18.28
CA GLU A 26 29.51 -29.54 -19.33
C GLU A 26 30.69 -28.78 -18.74
N VAL A 27 31.82 -29.05 -19.38
CA VAL A 27 33.19 -28.74 -19.00
C VAL A 27 33.49 -27.28 -19.33
N GLU A 28 34.05 -26.60 -18.34
CA GLU A 28 34.65 -25.28 -18.44
C GLU A 28 35.86 -25.33 -19.41
N GLN A 29 35.80 -24.57 -20.50
CA GLN A 29 36.97 -24.28 -21.34
C GLN A 29 37.15 -22.77 -21.49
N GLN A 30 38.21 -22.24 -20.87
CA GLN A 30 38.79 -20.96 -21.25
C GLN A 30 39.47 -21.07 -22.62
N PRO A 31 39.53 -19.98 -23.39
CA PRO A 31 40.87 -19.57 -23.83
C PRO A 31 41.12 -18.05 -23.85
N HIS A 32 42.32 -17.73 -23.34
CA HIS A 32 43.33 -16.80 -23.85
C HIS A 32 43.03 -15.32 -24.16
N LYS A 33 43.74 -14.50 -23.36
CA LYS A 33 44.06 -13.08 -23.53
C LYS A 33 44.63 -12.76 -24.92
N ILE A 34 44.09 -11.73 -25.58
CA ILE A 34 44.81 -10.95 -26.58
C ILE A 34 44.79 -9.48 -26.14
N ARG A 35 45.99 -8.93 -25.91
CA ARG A 35 46.27 -7.52 -25.65
C ARG A 35 45.89 -6.69 -26.88
N ARG A 36 45.11 -5.61 -26.70
CA ARG A 36 45.05 -4.51 -27.67
C ARG A 36 45.57 -3.24 -26.99
N GLY A 37 46.65 -2.72 -27.56
CA GLY A 37 47.38 -1.54 -27.11
C GLY A 37 46.57 -0.26 -27.26
N ARG A 38 46.81 0.64 -26.32
CA ARG A 38 46.33 2.02 -26.27
C ARG A 38 47.25 2.84 -27.19
N VAL A 39 46.69 3.50 -28.20
CA VAL A 39 47.39 4.50 -29.00
C VAL A 39 47.04 5.86 -28.42
N GLU A 40 48.04 6.52 -27.84
CA GLU A 40 48.01 7.93 -27.44
C GLU A 40 48.31 8.78 -28.68
N PHE A 41 47.50 9.81 -28.92
CA PHE A 41 47.84 10.87 -29.88
C PHE A 41 48.23 12.11 -29.07
N GLU A 42 49.53 12.41 -29.07
CA GLU A 42 50.09 13.70 -28.68
C GLU A 42 49.76 14.73 -29.76
N THR A 43 49.34 15.92 -29.35
CA THR A 43 49.30 17.10 -30.22
C THR A 43 50.12 18.20 -29.55
N GLU A 44 51.32 18.42 -30.09
CA GLU A 44 52.23 19.50 -29.71
C GLU A 44 51.61 20.86 -30.02
N THR A 45 51.65 21.76 -29.05
CA THR A 45 51.19 23.14 -29.18
C THR A 45 52.42 24.04 -29.37
N LEU A 46 52.55 24.66 -30.54
CA LEU A 46 53.58 25.66 -30.82
C LEU A 46 53.23 27.00 -30.17
N THR A 47 54.11 27.49 -29.31
CA THR A 47 54.08 28.81 -28.69
C THR A 47 54.74 29.86 -29.58
N ARG A 48 54.09 31.02 -29.75
CA ARG A 48 54.73 32.29 -30.14
C ARG A 48 54.00 33.45 -29.46
N GLU A 49 54.78 34.34 -28.84
CA GLU A 49 54.46 35.68 -28.33
C GLU A 49 55.68 36.57 -28.66
N PRO A 50 55.68 37.91 -28.52
CA PRO A 50 54.63 38.93 -28.71
C PRO A 50 55.11 40.09 -29.65
N GLY A 51 54.22 41.04 -29.99
CA GLY A 51 54.59 42.34 -30.61
C GLY A 51 53.47 43.40 -30.59
N PRO A 52 53.76 44.72 -30.57
CA PRO A 52 52.98 45.68 -29.76
C PRO A 52 52.07 46.65 -30.53
N SER A 53 51.13 47.23 -29.76
CA SER A 53 50.50 48.56 -29.92
C SER A 53 49.43 48.77 -31.02
N LEU A 54 48.20 49.13 -30.63
CA LEU A 54 47.74 50.54 -30.53
C LEU A 54 46.23 50.59 -30.21
N SER A 55 45.91 51.57 -29.37
CA SER A 55 44.59 51.97 -28.89
C SER A 55 43.63 52.36 -30.01
N THR A 56 42.36 51.99 -29.89
CA THR A 56 41.24 52.92 -30.17
C THR A 56 39.98 52.48 -29.43
N ARG A 57 39.48 53.37 -28.56
CA ARG A 57 38.18 53.28 -27.88
C ARG A 57 37.05 53.42 -28.89
N PHE A 58 36.07 52.51 -28.84
CA PHE A 58 34.67 52.83 -29.08
C PHE A 58 33.79 52.08 -28.08
N GLN A 59 32.96 52.83 -27.35
CA GLN A 59 31.99 52.31 -26.38
C GLN A 59 30.88 51.53 -27.09
N ALA A 60 30.63 50.30 -26.65
CA ALA A 60 29.47 49.52 -27.04
C ALA A 60 28.62 49.19 -25.79
N LEU A 61 27.32 49.36 -25.97
CA LEU A 61 26.23 49.39 -25.00
C LEU A 61 26.19 48.18 -24.05
N SER A 62 25.90 48.44 -22.77
CA SER A 62 25.65 47.43 -21.74
C SER A 62 24.50 46.49 -22.12
N PRO A 63 24.69 45.16 -22.17
CA PRO A 63 23.59 44.22 -22.33
C PRO A 63 22.83 44.06 -21.01
N LEU A 64 21.51 44.24 -21.10
CA LEU A 64 20.51 43.93 -20.08
C LEU A 64 20.84 42.64 -19.30
N SER A 65 20.84 42.77 -17.97
CA SER A 65 20.97 41.67 -17.00
C SER A 65 20.10 40.46 -17.40
N ARG A 66 20.74 39.40 -17.87
CA ARG A 66 20.13 38.07 -18.01
C ARG A 66 19.77 37.57 -16.60
N ARG A 67 18.50 37.70 -16.22
CA ARG A 67 17.91 36.96 -15.10
C ARG A 67 18.15 35.47 -15.33
N HIS A 68 19.05 34.88 -14.55
CA HIS A 68 19.23 33.42 -14.49
C HIS A 68 17.89 32.76 -14.10
N ARG A 69 17.22 32.13 -15.06
CA ARG A 69 16.17 31.13 -14.78
C ARG A 69 16.85 29.97 -14.06
N LYS A 70 16.50 29.73 -12.80
CA LYS A 70 16.89 28.51 -12.07
C LYS A 70 16.48 27.28 -12.90
N PRO A 71 17.28 26.20 -12.93
CA PRO A 71 16.95 25.01 -13.73
C PRO A 71 15.63 24.37 -13.26
N GLN A 72 14.72 24.16 -14.21
CA GLN A 72 13.38 23.62 -13.98
C GLN A 72 13.41 22.22 -13.32
N GLN A 73 14.46 21.43 -13.59
CA GLN A 73 14.70 20.11 -12.97
C GLN A 73 14.73 20.12 -11.44
N SER A 74 15.36 21.12 -10.80
CA SER A 74 15.45 21.16 -9.33
C SER A 74 14.10 21.44 -8.63
N ARG A 75 13.16 22.06 -9.35
CA ARG A 75 11.80 22.34 -8.86
C ARG A 75 10.93 21.09 -9.00
N ASP A 76 10.99 20.42 -10.15
CA ASP A 76 10.26 19.18 -10.39
C ASP A 76 10.66 18.06 -9.43
N GLU A 77 11.94 18.01 -9.01
CA GLU A 77 12.39 17.03 -8.01
C GLU A 77 11.77 17.26 -6.63
N ARG A 78 11.69 18.52 -6.15
CA ARG A 78 11.06 18.86 -4.87
C ARG A 78 9.55 18.65 -4.89
N GLU A 79 8.87 18.94 -6.01
CA GLU A 79 7.43 18.70 -6.14
C GLU A 79 7.06 17.22 -6.20
N SER A 80 8.01 16.35 -6.59
CA SER A 80 7.79 14.90 -6.65
C SER A 80 8.10 14.15 -5.36
N SER A 81 8.66 14.83 -4.34
CA SER A 81 8.94 14.24 -3.02
C SER A 81 7.78 14.46 -2.06
N ARG A 82 7.28 13.37 -1.47
CA ARG A 82 6.23 13.38 -0.45
C ARG A 82 6.72 14.05 0.85
N GLN A 83 5.83 14.76 1.53
CA GLN A 83 6.15 15.54 2.73
C GLN A 83 5.38 15.04 3.94
N TRP A 84 5.97 15.14 5.12
CA TRP A 84 5.28 14.86 6.38
C TRP A 84 4.37 16.04 6.75
N ALA A 85 3.12 15.74 7.04
CA ALA A 85 2.16 16.63 7.68
C ALA A 85 2.08 16.28 9.17
N PHE A 86 2.06 17.28 10.04
CA PHE A 86 2.17 17.11 11.49
C PHE A 86 0.85 17.45 12.18
N SER A 87 0.49 16.64 13.19
CA SER A 87 -0.69 16.89 14.01
C SER A 87 -0.55 18.21 14.81
N PRO A 88 -1.60 19.04 14.89
CA PRO A 88 -1.53 20.38 15.47
C PRO A 88 -1.56 20.35 17.00
N CYS A 89 -1.98 19.23 17.61
CA CYS A 89 -2.04 19.05 19.07
C CYS A 89 -0.65 19.01 19.75
N ASN A 90 0.44 19.33 19.04
CA ASN A 90 1.82 19.06 19.43
C ASN A 90 2.76 20.27 19.27
N SER A 91 2.54 21.34 20.03
CA SER A 91 3.58 22.37 20.26
C SER A 91 4.86 21.79 20.91
N SER A 92 4.83 20.54 21.37
CA SER A 92 5.96 19.82 21.95
C SER A 92 6.00 18.38 21.42
N THR A 93 6.53 18.19 20.21
CA THR A 93 6.77 16.86 19.60
C THR A 93 7.65 15.93 20.44
N SER A 94 8.27 16.40 21.53
CA SER A 94 9.06 15.58 22.47
C SER A 94 8.25 14.86 23.56
N THR A 95 6.93 15.05 23.66
CA THR A 95 6.15 14.52 24.80
C THR A 95 5.78 13.03 24.71
N TYR A 96 5.74 12.45 23.52
CA TYR A 96 5.44 11.02 23.33
C TYR A 96 6.73 10.22 23.15
N LYS A 97 6.98 9.28 24.06
CA LYS A 97 8.15 8.38 24.00
C LYS A 97 7.93 7.20 23.04
N ASP A 98 6.73 6.62 23.04
CA ASP A 98 6.44 5.36 22.37
C ASP A 98 5.87 5.56 20.96
N LYS A 99 6.71 6.05 20.05
CA LYS A 99 6.33 6.28 18.65
C LYS A 99 6.76 5.12 17.77
N PHE A 100 5.94 4.83 16.76
CA PHE A 100 6.25 3.87 15.72
C PHE A 100 5.56 4.25 14.41
N VAL A 101 6.15 3.85 13.29
CA VAL A 101 5.65 4.16 11.95
C VAL A 101 4.93 2.96 11.36
N VAL A 102 3.67 3.13 10.99
CA VAL A 102 2.86 2.14 10.28
C VAL A 102 2.75 2.51 8.81
N VAL A 103 2.99 1.52 7.94
CA VAL A 103 2.84 1.63 6.49
C VAL A 103 1.73 0.69 6.02
N SER A 104 0.79 1.18 5.20
CA SER A 104 -0.12 0.34 4.42
C SER A 104 0.19 0.51 2.94
N TYR A 105 0.41 -0.57 2.20
CA TYR A 105 0.84 -0.47 0.81
C TYR A 105 0.43 -1.68 -0.05
N ASN A 106 -0.49 -1.45 -1.00
CA ASN A 106 -0.70 -2.37 -2.10
C ASN A 106 0.51 -2.27 -3.05
N ILE A 107 1.26 -3.36 -3.20
CA ILE A 107 2.55 -3.35 -3.90
C ILE A 107 2.46 -3.76 -5.38
N LEU A 108 1.25 -3.98 -5.89
CA LEU A 108 0.97 -4.48 -7.23
C LEU A 108 1.64 -5.84 -7.49
N GLY A 109 0.86 -6.91 -7.37
CA GLY A 109 1.34 -8.27 -7.61
C GLY A 109 1.91 -8.42 -9.02
N VAL A 110 2.99 -9.18 -9.17
CA VAL A 110 3.61 -9.44 -10.49
C VAL A 110 2.60 -10.09 -11.44
N GLU A 111 1.84 -11.07 -10.95
CA GLU A 111 0.79 -11.71 -11.73
C GLU A 111 -0.39 -10.78 -12.02
N ASN A 112 -0.81 -9.98 -11.05
CA ASN A 112 -1.90 -9.02 -11.23
C ASN A 112 -1.54 -7.98 -12.31
N ALA A 113 -0.32 -7.44 -12.27
CA ALA A 113 0.19 -6.55 -13.31
C ALA A 113 0.21 -7.20 -14.71
N SER A 114 0.57 -8.49 -14.77
CA SER A 114 0.66 -9.24 -16.03
C SER A 114 -0.71 -9.62 -16.61
N LYS A 115 -1.69 -9.89 -15.74
CA LYS A 115 -3.08 -10.25 -16.13
C LYS A 115 -3.89 -9.03 -16.59
N HIS A 116 -3.46 -7.81 -16.26
CA HIS A 116 -4.18 -6.57 -16.55
C HIS A 116 -3.36 -5.54 -17.34
N PRO A 117 -2.86 -5.87 -18.55
CA PRO A 117 -2.04 -4.96 -19.36
C PRO A 117 -2.80 -3.71 -19.81
N ASP A 118 -4.13 -3.78 -19.88
CA ASP A 118 -5.02 -2.67 -20.20
C ASP A 118 -5.01 -1.55 -19.14
N LEU A 119 -4.64 -1.86 -17.89
CA LEU A 119 -4.47 -0.86 -16.84
C LEU A 119 -3.15 -0.07 -17.00
N TYR A 120 -2.15 -0.71 -17.61
CA TYR A 120 -0.76 -0.24 -17.65
C TYR A 120 -0.23 0.07 -19.05
N TYR A 121 -1.09 0.18 -20.07
CA TYR A 121 -0.64 0.45 -21.46
C TYR A 121 0.15 1.76 -21.63
N LYS A 122 0.00 2.72 -20.71
CA LYS A 122 0.78 3.97 -20.67
C LYS A 122 2.09 3.86 -19.88
N VAL A 123 2.30 2.76 -19.18
CA VAL A 123 3.46 2.52 -18.32
C VAL A 123 4.53 1.78 -19.15
N PRO A 124 5.74 2.34 -19.29
CA PRO A 124 6.85 1.62 -19.94
C PRO A 124 7.08 0.24 -19.31
N PRO A 125 7.23 -0.86 -20.07
CA PRO A 125 7.35 -2.23 -19.54
C PRO A 125 8.46 -2.38 -18.49
N ARG A 126 9.59 -1.69 -18.69
CA ARG A 126 10.70 -1.64 -17.73
C ARG A 126 10.32 -1.16 -16.33
N PHE A 127 9.20 -0.45 -16.16
CA PHE A 127 8.70 0.00 -14.86
C PHE A 127 7.82 -1.06 -14.17
N LEU A 128 7.29 -2.03 -14.91
CA LEU A 128 6.53 -3.17 -14.39
C LEU A 128 7.44 -4.33 -13.93
N GLU A 129 8.69 -4.36 -14.37
CA GLU A 129 9.68 -5.37 -13.99
C GLU A 129 9.86 -5.51 -12.47
N TRP A 130 9.57 -6.70 -11.95
CA TRP A 130 9.64 -6.99 -10.51
C TRP A 130 11.00 -6.67 -9.88
N GLY A 131 12.10 -7.05 -10.55
CA GLY A 131 13.46 -6.80 -10.08
C GLY A 131 13.76 -5.33 -9.82
N ARG A 132 13.10 -4.43 -10.56
CA ARG A 132 13.17 -2.98 -10.36
C ARG A 132 12.17 -2.54 -9.28
N ARG A 133 10.90 -2.96 -9.38
CA ARG A 133 9.84 -2.55 -8.45
C ARG A 133 10.19 -2.89 -7.00
N LYS A 134 10.67 -4.11 -6.71
CA LYS A 134 11.06 -4.51 -5.34
C LYS A 134 12.17 -3.64 -4.73
N LYS A 135 13.11 -3.16 -5.55
CA LYS A 135 14.17 -2.23 -5.11
C LYS A 135 13.60 -0.84 -4.79
N LEU A 136 12.63 -0.36 -5.56
CA LEU A 136 11.94 0.90 -5.29
C LEU A 136 11.09 0.80 -4.03
N ILE A 137 10.30 -0.26 -3.88
CA ILE A 137 9.46 -0.53 -2.70
C ILE A 137 10.32 -0.56 -1.42
N ARG A 138 11.44 -1.31 -1.40
CA ARG A 138 12.37 -1.29 -0.27
C ARG A 138 12.93 0.10 0.01
N LYS A 139 13.33 0.82 -1.04
CA LYS A 139 13.87 2.19 -0.90
C LYS A 139 12.84 3.14 -0.30
N GLU A 140 11.57 3.01 -0.68
CA GLU A 140 10.46 3.78 -0.11
C GLU A 140 10.28 3.46 1.38
N ILE A 141 10.11 2.19 1.72
CA ILE A 141 9.91 1.72 3.10
C ILE A 141 11.04 2.18 4.02
N ASN A 142 12.30 2.06 3.58
CA ASN A 142 13.45 2.49 4.37
C ASN A 142 13.51 4.01 4.54
N ARG A 143 13.09 4.79 3.53
CA ARG A 143 13.00 6.26 3.65
C ARG A 143 11.91 6.71 4.63
N TYR A 144 10.84 5.93 4.75
CA TYR A 144 9.75 6.22 5.69
C TYR A 144 10.09 5.81 7.12
N ASN A 145 11.20 5.07 7.33
CA ASN A 145 11.57 4.49 8.61
C ASN A 145 10.45 3.64 9.22
N ALA A 146 9.85 2.77 8.39
CA ALA A 146 8.73 1.93 8.80
C ALA A 146 9.09 1.05 10.02
N SER A 147 8.17 0.94 10.96
CA SER A 147 8.26 0.03 12.10
C SER A 147 7.37 -1.19 11.90
N ILE A 148 6.18 -1.00 11.33
CA ILE A 148 5.21 -2.03 10.95
C ILE A 148 4.77 -1.73 9.51
N MET A 149 4.65 -2.75 8.67
CA MET A 149 4.13 -2.62 7.31
C MET A 149 3.07 -3.69 7.03
N CYS A 150 1.96 -3.25 6.47
CA CYS A 150 0.84 -4.05 6.01
C CYS A 150 0.82 -3.97 4.48
N LEU A 151 1.18 -5.06 3.82
CA LEU A 151 1.30 -5.14 2.37
C LEU A 151 0.14 -5.94 1.79
N GLN A 152 -0.40 -5.47 0.66
CA GLN A 152 -1.42 -6.16 -0.14
C GLN A 152 -0.87 -6.51 -1.53
N GLU A 153 -1.49 -7.49 -2.20
CA GLU A 153 -1.04 -8.05 -3.48
C GLU A 153 0.37 -8.65 -3.45
N VAL A 154 0.71 -9.34 -2.36
CA VAL A 154 2.02 -9.99 -2.21
C VAL A 154 1.99 -11.36 -2.87
N ASP A 155 2.61 -11.53 -4.04
CA ASP A 155 2.73 -12.82 -4.76
C ASP A 155 4.17 -13.37 -4.81
N ARG A 156 5.14 -12.63 -4.26
CA ARG A 156 6.56 -12.99 -4.15
C ARG A 156 7.05 -12.76 -2.71
N PHE A 157 6.39 -13.40 -1.76
CA PHE A 157 6.68 -13.22 -0.34
C PHE A 157 8.13 -13.53 0.02
N ASP A 158 8.70 -14.65 -0.45
CA ASP A 158 10.08 -15.04 -0.12
C ASP A 158 11.12 -14.00 -0.54
N ASP A 159 10.90 -13.39 -1.72
CA ASP A 159 11.72 -12.29 -2.24
C ASP A 159 11.70 -11.08 -1.30
N LEU A 160 10.52 -10.72 -0.80
CA LEU A 160 10.33 -9.59 0.12
C LEU A 160 10.83 -9.92 1.52
N ALA A 161 10.58 -11.13 2.01
CA ALA A 161 11.02 -11.59 3.33
C ALA A 161 12.55 -11.56 3.41
N HIS A 162 13.26 -12.14 2.44
CA HIS A 162 14.72 -12.07 2.38
C HIS A 162 15.23 -10.62 2.20
N LEU A 163 14.48 -9.76 1.50
CA LEU A 163 14.86 -8.37 1.30
C LEU A 163 14.73 -7.54 2.58
N PHE A 164 13.62 -7.67 3.30
CA PHE A 164 13.31 -6.92 4.51
C PHE A 164 13.96 -7.51 5.77
N GLN A 165 14.29 -8.80 5.79
CA GLN A 165 15.08 -9.40 6.86
C GLN A 165 16.45 -8.71 7.00
N LYS A 166 17.07 -8.31 5.89
CA LYS A 166 18.32 -7.51 5.88
C LYS A 166 18.14 -6.13 6.49
N ASP A 167 16.91 -5.62 6.52
CA ASP A 167 16.55 -4.35 7.14
C ASP A 167 15.99 -4.55 8.56
N GLY A 168 16.09 -5.76 9.14
CA GLY A 168 15.68 -6.05 10.52
C GLY A 168 14.18 -6.33 10.72
N PHE A 169 13.45 -6.61 9.63
CA PHE A 169 12.05 -7.00 9.71
C PHE A 169 11.86 -8.52 9.80
N GLU A 170 10.85 -8.93 10.54
CA GLU A 170 10.22 -10.24 10.45
C GLU A 170 8.79 -10.06 9.95
N GLY A 171 8.19 -11.09 9.36
CA GLY A 171 6.83 -10.96 8.87
C GLY A 171 6.14 -12.27 8.58
N VAL A 172 4.82 -12.18 8.47
CA VAL A 172 3.91 -13.30 8.24
C VAL A 172 3.07 -13.03 6.99
N TYR A 173 2.74 -14.10 6.28
CA TYR A 173 2.03 -14.05 5.01
C TYR A 173 0.77 -14.90 5.05
N LYS A 174 -0.28 -14.40 4.40
CA LYS A 174 -1.48 -15.17 4.10
C LYS A 174 -1.84 -14.98 2.63
N ALA A 175 -1.66 -16.05 1.85
CA ALA A 175 -2.17 -16.14 0.49
C ALA A 175 -3.70 -16.08 0.48
N ARG A 176 -4.27 -15.50 -0.58
CA ARG A 176 -5.68 -15.68 -0.90
C ARG A 176 -6.00 -17.15 -1.10
N THR A 177 -7.26 -17.54 -0.89
CA THR A 177 -7.69 -18.91 -1.21
C THR A 177 -7.95 -19.06 -2.72
N GLY A 178 -8.18 -20.28 -3.19
CA GLY A 178 -8.40 -20.55 -4.62
C GLY A 178 -7.13 -20.41 -5.47
N GLU A 179 -7.28 -19.95 -6.71
CA GLU A 179 -6.21 -19.92 -7.72
C GLU A 179 -5.38 -18.62 -7.75
N ALA A 180 -5.73 -17.66 -6.89
CA ALA A 180 -4.98 -16.42 -6.79
C ALA A 180 -3.61 -16.67 -6.13
N SER A 181 -2.57 -16.10 -6.72
CA SER A 181 -1.17 -16.29 -6.30
C SER A 181 -0.68 -15.25 -5.29
N ASP A 182 -1.45 -14.19 -5.08
CA ASP A 182 -1.16 -13.09 -4.18
C ASP A 182 -1.89 -13.22 -2.83
N GLY A 183 -1.48 -12.39 -1.88
CA GLY A 183 -2.04 -12.35 -0.55
C GLY A 183 -1.73 -11.07 0.20
N CYS A 184 -1.90 -11.13 1.51
CA CYS A 184 -1.52 -10.06 2.43
C CYS A 184 -0.30 -10.49 3.25
N ALA A 185 0.56 -9.53 3.59
CA ALA A 185 1.66 -9.73 4.53
C ALA A 185 1.70 -8.63 5.58
N ILE A 186 2.08 -9.00 6.80
CA ILE A 186 2.40 -8.05 7.87
C ILE A 186 3.86 -8.27 8.25
N PHE A 187 4.67 -7.21 8.19
CA PHE A 187 6.04 -7.22 8.71
C PHE A 187 6.20 -6.20 9.83
N TRP A 188 7.10 -6.47 10.77
CA TRP A 188 7.46 -5.57 11.87
C TRP A 188 8.96 -5.61 12.15
N LYS A 189 9.50 -4.51 12.68
CA LYS A 189 10.87 -4.43 13.16
C LYS A 189 11.05 -5.33 14.38
N LYS A 190 11.89 -6.36 14.25
CA LYS A 190 12.15 -7.34 15.32
C LYS A 190 12.65 -6.69 16.62
N GLU A 191 13.44 -5.63 16.49
CA GLU A 191 13.99 -4.88 17.63
C GLU A 191 12.93 -4.08 18.37
N MET A 192 11.86 -3.65 17.69
CA MET A 192 10.80 -2.82 18.27
C MET A 192 9.61 -3.64 18.76
N PHE A 193 9.29 -4.75 18.11
CA PHE A 193 8.08 -5.54 18.39
C PHE A 193 8.36 -7.03 18.49
N SER A 194 7.59 -7.72 19.33
CA SER A 194 7.43 -9.18 19.32
C SER A 194 6.02 -9.55 18.91
N LEU A 195 5.88 -10.52 18.00
CA LEU A 195 4.61 -11.15 17.68
C LEU A 195 4.16 -12.02 18.86
N LEU A 196 2.98 -11.75 19.41
CA LEU A 196 2.37 -12.54 20.47
C LEU A 196 1.29 -13.48 19.95
N HIS A 197 0.55 -13.06 18.93
CA HIS A 197 -0.54 -13.82 18.35
C HIS A 197 -0.73 -13.49 16.87
N GLN A 198 -1.14 -14.47 16.08
CA GLN A 198 -1.52 -14.32 14.68
C GLN A 198 -2.79 -15.12 14.41
N GLU A 199 -3.78 -14.45 13.82
CA GLU A 199 -4.99 -15.05 13.27
C GLU A 199 -5.14 -14.64 11.81
N ASN A 200 -5.74 -15.50 10.99
CA ASN A 200 -6.08 -15.17 9.60
C ASN A 200 -7.55 -15.47 9.35
N ILE A 201 -8.21 -14.60 8.60
CA ILE A 201 -9.60 -14.78 8.17
C ILE A 201 -9.57 -15.20 6.70
N GLU A 202 -10.11 -16.38 6.41
CA GLU A 202 -10.44 -16.80 5.05
C GLU A 202 -11.90 -16.48 4.78
N PHE A 203 -12.19 -15.41 4.04
CA PHE A 203 -13.58 -14.98 3.82
C PHE A 203 -14.42 -16.04 3.09
N GLN A 204 -13.77 -17.00 2.42
CA GLN A 204 -14.44 -18.10 1.71
C GLN A 204 -15.26 -18.97 2.66
N SER A 205 -14.80 -19.20 3.90
CA SER A 205 -15.54 -20.00 4.88
C SER A 205 -16.86 -19.34 5.32
N PHE A 206 -17.04 -18.05 5.01
CA PHE A 206 -18.24 -17.26 5.26
C PHE A 206 -19.03 -16.94 3.98
N GLY A 207 -18.69 -17.58 2.84
CA GLY A 207 -19.34 -17.30 1.55
C GLY A 207 -18.92 -15.97 0.90
N LEU A 208 -17.86 -15.32 1.41
CA LEU A 208 -17.43 -13.97 1.02
C LEU A 208 -16.21 -14.00 0.10
N ARG A 209 -16.18 -14.92 -0.87
CA ARG A 209 -15.09 -15.10 -1.87
C ARG A 209 -13.73 -15.40 -1.23
N ASN A 210 -12.70 -15.44 -2.07
CA ASN A 210 -11.39 -15.97 -1.73
C ASN A 210 -10.42 -14.95 -1.13
N ASN A 211 -10.90 -13.74 -0.82
CA ASN A 211 -10.09 -12.73 -0.15
C ASN A 211 -9.72 -13.21 1.26
N VAL A 212 -8.71 -12.58 1.84
CA VAL A 212 -8.23 -12.89 3.19
C VAL A 212 -7.99 -11.62 4.00
N ALA A 213 -7.97 -11.77 5.31
CA ALA A 213 -7.47 -10.76 6.23
C ALA A 213 -6.49 -11.39 7.24
N GLN A 214 -5.62 -10.57 7.79
CA GLN A 214 -4.66 -10.95 8.83
C GLN A 214 -4.89 -10.08 10.06
N LEU A 215 -4.77 -10.68 11.24
CA LEU A 215 -4.75 -10.01 12.52
C LEU A 215 -3.50 -10.48 13.28
N CYS A 216 -2.69 -9.54 13.74
CA CYS A 216 -1.52 -9.82 14.57
C CYS A 216 -1.58 -9.02 15.86
N VAL A 217 -1.29 -9.65 17.00
CA VAL A 217 -1.02 -8.93 18.26
C VAL A 217 0.47 -8.72 18.37
N LEU A 218 0.90 -7.46 18.32
CA LEU A 218 2.30 -7.07 18.46
C LEU A 218 2.51 -6.37 19.81
N LYS A 219 3.55 -6.76 20.53
CA LYS A 219 3.96 -6.11 21.79
C LYS A 219 5.21 -5.27 21.57
N SER A 220 5.15 -3.99 21.95
CA SER A 220 6.30 -3.09 21.92
C SER A 220 7.35 -3.51 22.95
N LYS A 221 8.62 -3.49 22.53
CA LYS A 221 9.80 -3.78 23.36
C LYS A 221 10.40 -2.53 24.00
N GLN A 222 9.93 -1.33 23.65
CA GLN A 222 10.51 -0.06 24.11
C GLN A 222 10.54 0.08 25.65
N ASN A 223 9.56 -0.49 26.36
CA ASN A 223 9.51 -0.45 27.84
C ASN A 223 10.49 -1.39 28.54
N GLN A 224 11.00 -2.43 27.87
CA GLN A 224 11.94 -3.38 28.49
C GLN A 224 13.34 -2.78 28.66
N LEU A 225 13.74 -1.89 27.74
CA LEU A 225 15.03 -1.21 27.76
C LEU A 225 15.15 -0.18 28.90
N GLU A 226 14.06 0.48 29.30
CA GLU A 226 14.09 1.43 30.43
C GLU A 226 14.12 0.71 31.79
N SER A 227 13.50 -0.48 31.93
CA SER A 227 13.47 -1.23 33.19
C SER A 227 14.82 -1.85 33.59
N GLU A 228 15.75 -2.05 32.65
CA GLU A 228 17.07 -2.62 32.94
C GLU A 228 18.09 -1.58 33.44
N ILE A 229 17.82 -0.28 33.26
CA ILE A 229 18.79 0.80 33.53
C ILE A 229 18.59 1.48 34.90
N THR A 230 17.41 1.38 35.51
CA THR A 230 17.13 1.99 36.83
C THR A 230 16.83 0.96 37.91
N PRO A 231 17.77 0.68 38.83
CA PRO A 231 17.46 -0.05 40.05
C PRO A 231 16.80 0.89 41.08
N GLN A 232 15.62 0.49 41.53
CA GLN A 232 14.98 0.88 42.80
C GLN A 232 14.48 2.33 42.94
N THR A 233 13.20 2.53 42.63
CA THR A 233 12.31 3.39 43.44
C THR A 233 10.94 2.74 43.53
N SER A 234 10.44 2.59 44.76
CA SER A 234 9.21 1.90 45.14
C SER A 234 7.96 2.72 44.83
N VAL A 235 7.70 2.97 43.56
CA VAL A 235 6.39 3.34 43.05
C VAL A 235 6.13 2.39 41.90
N SER A 236 5.14 1.51 42.04
CA SER A 236 4.74 0.57 40.99
C SER A 236 4.54 1.33 39.68
N PRO A 237 5.43 1.20 38.68
CA PRO A 237 5.15 1.74 37.36
C PRO A 237 3.97 0.91 36.89
N CYS A 238 2.84 1.55 36.58
CA CYS A 238 1.81 0.89 35.81
C CYS A 238 2.51 0.37 34.55
N THR A 239 2.79 -0.93 34.50
CA THR A 239 3.39 -1.61 33.35
C THR A 239 2.32 -1.64 32.27
N GLN A 240 2.05 -0.49 31.66
CA GLN A 240 1.09 -0.36 30.59
C GLN A 240 1.55 -1.33 29.50
N ASN A 241 0.76 -2.40 29.31
CA ASN A 241 1.01 -3.41 28.30
C ASN A 241 0.85 -2.74 26.93
N ARG A 242 1.96 -2.31 26.33
CA ARG A 242 2.00 -1.66 25.00
C ARG A 242 1.86 -2.69 23.89
N SER A 243 0.78 -3.46 23.93
CA SER A 243 0.37 -4.37 22.87
C SER A 243 -0.65 -3.70 21.97
N VAL A 244 -0.68 -4.08 20.69
CA VAL A 244 -1.58 -3.51 19.68
C VAL A 244 -2.01 -4.61 18.70
N VAL A 245 -3.28 -4.61 18.32
CA VAL A 245 -3.81 -5.43 17.22
C VAL A 245 -3.52 -4.72 15.90
N ILE A 246 -2.86 -5.40 14.97
CA ILE A 246 -2.61 -4.95 13.60
C ILE A 246 -3.45 -5.79 12.64
N GLY A 247 -4.40 -5.14 11.99
CA GLY A 247 -5.22 -5.71 10.94
C GLY A 247 -4.74 -5.30 9.54
N ASN A 248 -4.69 -6.27 8.64
CA ASN A 248 -4.40 -6.06 7.22
C ASN A 248 -5.39 -6.84 6.34
N THR A 249 -5.94 -6.22 5.31
CA THR A 249 -6.77 -6.91 4.31
C THR A 249 -6.71 -6.27 2.92
N HIS A 250 -7.10 -7.04 1.91
CA HIS A 250 -7.39 -6.55 0.57
C HIS A 250 -8.82 -6.97 0.20
N VAL A 251 -9.76 -6.04 0.31
CA VAL A 251 -11.20 -6.25 0.06
C VAL A 251 -11.44 -6.49 -1.43
N LEU A 252 -12.49 -7.23 -1.76
CA LEU A 252 -12.87 -7.54 -3.13
C LEU A 252 -12.88 -6.30 -4.06
N PHE A 253 -12.19 -6.41 -5.19
CA PHE A 253 -12.13 -5.34 -6.20
C PHE A 253 -13.49 -5.08 -6.87
N ASN A 254 -14.22 -6.14 -7.26
CA ASN A 254 -15.39 -6.04 -8.14
C ASN A 254 -16.39 -4.94 -7.68
N PRO A 255 -16.58 -3.87 -8.48
CA PRO A 255 -17.36 -2.71 -8.07
C PRO A 255 -18.86 -2.99 -7.97
N ASN A 256 -19.34 -4.11 -8.52
CA ASN A 256 -20.75 -4.52 -8.48
C ASN A 256 -21.08 -5.43 -7.29
N ARG A 257 -20.11 -5.78 -6.44
CA ARG A 257 -20.30 -6.71 -5.30
C ARG A 257 -20.11 -6.04 -3.95
N GLY A 258 -20.80 -4.91 -3.76
CA GLY A 258 -20.81 -4.16 -2.50
C GLY A 258 -21.31 -4.98 -1.31
N ASP A 259 -22.18 -5.96 -1.56
CA ASP A 259 -22.65 -6.97 -0.59
C ASP A 259 -21.47 -7.76 0.01
N ILE A 260 -20.60 -8.30 -0.85
CA ILE A 260 -19.41 -9.04 -0.39
C ILE A 260 -18.42 -8.09 0.28
N LYS A 261 -18.17 -6.90 -0.29
CA LYS A 261 -17.23 -5.94 0.31
C LYS A 261 -17.65 -5.58 1.74
N LEU A 262 -18.93 -5.27 1.95
CA LEU A 262 -19.45 -4.94 3.26
C LEU A 262 -19.37 -6.13 4.23
N GLY A 263 -19.69 -7.35 3.78
CA GLY A 263 -19.55 -8.56 4.59
C GLY A 263 -18.10 -8.83 5.01
N GLN A 264 -17.14 -8.64 4.10
CA GLN A 264 -15.72 -8.78 4.39
C GLN A 264 -15.26 -7.76 5.45
N VAL A 265 -15.61 -6.49 5.27
CA VAL A 265 -15.25 -5.42 6.22
C VAL A 265 -15.91 -5.67 7.58
N ARG A 266 -17.20 -6.06 7.61
CA ARG A 266 -17.92 -6.38 8.85
C ARG A 266 -17.18 -7.45 9.66
N LEU A 267 -16.95 -8.62 9.06
CA LEU A 267 -16.30 -9.73 9.75
C LEU A 267 -14.88 -9.38 10.19
N PHE A 268 -14.15 -8.64 9.37
CA PHE A 268 -12.80 -8.21 9.70
C PHE A 268 -12.78 -7.29 10.94
N LEU A 269 -13.70 -6.32 11.02
CA LEU A 269 -13.83 -5.42 12.16
C LEU A 269 -14.35 -6.13 13.42
N GLU A 270 -15.26 -7.08 13.26
CA GLU A 270 -15.79 -7.92 14.34
C GLU A 270 -14.67 -8.77 14.97
N LYS A 271 -13.91 -9.50 14.15
CA LYS A 271 -12.77 -10.31 14.61
C LYS A 271 -11.65 -9.47 15.23
N ALA A 272 -11.35 -8.30 14.67
CA ALA A 272 -10.39 -7.38 15.27
C ALA A 272 -10.85 -6.86 16.65
N HIS A 273 -12.15 -6.65 16.82
CA HIS A 273 -12.72 -6.27 18.11
C HIS A 273 -12.65 -7.41 19.13
N GLU A 274 -13.07 -8.62 18.77
CA GLU A 274 -12.97 -9.81 19.62
C GLU A 274 -11.54 -10.01 20.12
N LEU A 275 -10.57 -9.98 19.19
CA LEU A 275 -9.15 -10.13 19.53
C LEU A 275 -8.64 -8.99 20.43
N SER A 276 -9.08 -7.75 20.20
CA SER A 276 -8.76 -6.64 21.11
C SER A 276 -9.27 -6.91 22.53
N GLN A 277 -10.51 -7.39 22.68
CA GLN A 277 -11.12 -7.70 23.98
C GLN A 277 -10.42 -8.86 24.69
N GLU A 278 -10.12 -9.95 23.98
CA GLU A 278 -9.38 -11.11 24.52
C GLU A 278 -8.02 -10.72 25.10
N TRP A 279 -7.39 -9.71 24.54
CA TRP A 279 -6.09 -9.20 24.97
C TRP A 279 -6.19 -8.02 25.95
N GLY A 280 -7.36 -7.80 26.55
CA GLY A 280 -7.58 -6.78 27.58
C GLY A 280 -7.90 -5.39 27.01
N SER A 281 -8.70 -5.32 25.95
CA SER A 281 -9.07 -4.09 25.24
C SER A 281 -7.86 -3.30 24.72
N ILE A 282 -6.89 -4.00 24.14
CA ILE A 282 -5.71 -3.34 23.56
C ILE A 282 -6.08 -2.54 22.30
N PRO A 283 -5.32 -1.48 21.97
CA PRO A 283 -5.59 -0.66 20.80
C PRO A 283 -5.57 -1.45 19.49
N VAL A 284 -6.33 -1.00 18.50
CA VAL A 284 -6.44 -1.64 17.18
C VAL A 284 -6.03 -0.68 16.08
N ILE A 285 -5.25 -1.17 15.13
CA ILE A 285 -4.94 -0.51 13.86
C ILE A 285 -5.49 -1.39 12.75
N ILE A 286 -6.35 -0.82 11.92
CA ILE A 286 -6.90 -1.46 10.73
C ILE A 286 -6.29 -0.80 9.51
N SER A 287 -5.71 -1.59 8.61
CA SER A 287 -5.10 -1.10 7.38
C SER A 287 -5.44 -2.01 6.22
N GLY A 288 -5.38 -1.47 5.01
CA GLY A 288 -5.63 -2.27 3.82
C GLY A 288 -6.06 -1.46 2.62
N ASP A 289 -6.20 -2.18 1.51
CA ASP A 289 -6.90 -1.73 0.31
C ASP A 289 -8.35 -2.21 0.42
N LEU A 290 -9.26 -1.25 0.61
CA LEU A 290 -10.69 -1.54 0.79
C LEU A 290 -11.46 -1.50 -0.53
N ASN A 291 -10.81 -1.15 -1.65
CA ASN A 291 -11.45 -0.99 -2.95
C ASN A 291 -12.77 -0.17 -2.88
N SER A 292 -12.81 0.82 -2.00
CA SER A 292 -13.97 1.64 -1.67
C SER A 292 -13.53 3.07 -1.37
N ILE A 293 -14.26 4.06 -1.88
CA ILE A 293 -14.07 5.49 -1.59
C ILE A 293 -14.66 5.81 -0.20
N PRO A 294 -14.25 6.89 0.52
CA PRO A 294 -14.62 7.13 1.93
C PRO A 294 -16.12 7.29 2.24
N GLN A 295 -17.01 7.18 1.25
CA GLN A 295 -18.47 7.30 1.41
C GLN A 295 -19.15 5.93 1.44
N LEU A 296 -19.06 5.25 2.59
CA LEU A 296 -19.82 4.03 2.89
C LEU A 296 -21.15 4.37 3.59
N ASP A 297 -22.00 5.19 2.98
CA ASP A 297 -23.36 5.40 3.50
C ASP A 297 -24.36 4.43 2.86
N ILE A 298 -24.71 3.38 3.59
CA ILE A 298 -25.67 2.35 3.16
C ILE A 298 -27.07 2.94 2.91
N ARG A 299 -27.42 4.10 3.48
CA ARG A 299 -28.79 4.66 3.41
C ARG A 299 -29.11 5.37 2.09
N LEU A 300 -28.10 5.69 1.25
CA LEU A 300 -28.29 6.52 0.06
C LEU A 300 -27.60 6.00 -1.23
N HIS A 301 -26.96 4.84 -1.22
CA HIS A 301 -26.03 4.49 -2.30
C HIS A 301 -26.42 3.26 -3.12
N ASN A 302 -26.64 3.52 -4.41
CA ASN A 302 -26.58 2.56 -5.50
C ASN A 302 -25.38 1.61 -5.31
N ARG A 303 -25.53 0.30 -5.60
CA ARG A 303 -24.46 -0.72 -5.53
C ARG A 303 -23.10 -0.28 -6.10
N ARG A 304 -23.10 0.61 -7.10
CA ARG A 304 -21.89 1.16 -7.74
C ARG A 304 -21.25 2.34 -7.02
N HIS A 305 -22.00 3.04 -6.15
CA HIS A 305 -21.48 4.16 -5.40
C HIS A 305 -20.75 3.71 -4.13
N ILE A 306 -21.10 2.55 -3.56
CA ILE A 306 -20.38 1.92 -2.44
C ILE A 306 -18.91 1.63 -2.80
N SER A 307 -18.65 1.22 -4.04
CA SER A 307 -17.28 1.00 -4.52
C SER A 307 -16.59 2.30 -4.93
N GLY A 308 -17.32 3.38 -5.21
CA GLY A 308 -16.79 4.66 -5.71
C GLY A 308 -16.05 4.59 -7.06
N GLN A 309 -15.84 3.40 -7.60
CA GLN A 309 -15.15 3.09 -8.85
C GLN A 309 -16.15 3.16 -10.02
N VAL A 310 -16.69 4.35 -10.28
CA VAL A 310 -17.56 4.57 -11.46
C VAL A 310 -16.65 4.70 -12.69
N ASP A 311 -16.86 3.85 -13.70
CA ASP A 311 -16.17 3.92 -15.00
C ASP A 311 -16.30 5.35 -15.58
N SER A 312 -15.16 5.99 -15.86
CA SER A 312 -15.08 7.32 -16.49
C SER A 312 -15.56 7.34 -17.96
N GLY A 313 -16.37 6.38 -18.39
CA GLY A 313 -17.00 6.32 -19.71
C GLY A 313 -18.43 6.86 -19.77
N SER A 314 -18.99 7.31 -18.64
CA SER A 314 -20.40 7.74 -18.55
C SER A 314 -20.59 9.21 -18.18
N GLU A 315 -19.53 10.02 -18.20
CA GLU A 315 -19.63 11.47 -18.03
C GLU A 315 -19.47 12.18 -19.38
N ASN A 316 -20.61 12.52 -19.99
CA ASN A 316 -20.81 13.65 -20.90
C ASN A 316 -19.69 13.95 -21.93
N ILE A 317 -19.59 13.12 -22.98
CA ILE A 317 -19.11 13.62 -24.27
C ILE A 317 -20.31 14.26 -24.99
N SER A 318 -20.49 15.56 -24.82
CA SER A 318 -21.41 16.35 -25.65
C SER A 318 -20.82 16.53 -27.04
N PHE A 319 -20.98 15.54 -27.92
CA PHE A 319 -20.80 15.75 -29.35
C PHE A 319 -21.93 16.65 -29.86
N ARG A 320 -21.64 17.94 -30.02
CA ARG A 320 -22.45 18.86 -30.82
C ARG A 320 -22.31 18.45 -32.30
N SER A 321 -23.15 17.53 -32.74
CA SER A 321 -23.36 17.27 -34.16
C SER A 321 -24.60 18.04 -34.60
N GLN A 322 -24.40 19.11 -35.38
CA GLN A 322 -25.44 19.69 -36.20
C GLN A 322 -25.72 18.70 -37.34
N ASN A 323 -26.88 18.05 -37.32
CA ASN A 323 -27.73 17.88 -38.51
C ASN A 323 -29.02 17.15 -38.13
N GLY A 324 -30.13 17.71 -38.61
CA GLY A 324 -31.48 17.31 -38.24
C GLY A 324 -31.96 16.03 -38.93
N LYS A 325 -33.11 15.58 -38.40
CA LYS A 325 -34.04 14.55 -38.92
C LYS A 325 -33.64 13.10 -38.65
N ALA A 326 -34.20 12.54 -37.57
CA ALA A 326 -35.11 11.39 -37.63
C ALA A 326 -35.54 11.00 -36.21
N SER A 327 -36.85 10.88 -36.02
CA SER A 327 -37.48 10.41 -34.79
C SER A 327 -37.08 8.97 -34.47
N SER A 328 -36.50 8.76 -33.29
CA SER A 328 -36.51 7.47 -32.61
C SER A 328 -36.57 7.75 -31.12
N ILE A 329 -37.78 7.94 -30.61
CA ILE A 329 -38.09 7.99 -29.18
C ILE A 329 -37.82 6.59 -28.63
N ARG A 330 -36.55 6.26 -28.33
CA ARG A 330 -36.24 5.23 -27.34
C ARG A 330 -36.55 5.85 -25.99
N LYS A 331 -37.78 5.65 -25.51
CA LYS A 331 -38.11 5.80 -24.08
C LYS A 331 -37.17 4.87 -23.32
N TYR A 332 -36.07 5.42 -22.82
CA TYR A 332 -35.30 4.79 -21.75
C TYR A 332 -36.21 4.80 -20.53
N ILE A 333 -37.00 3.74 -20.38
CA ILE A 333 -37.59 3.39 -19.09
C ILE A 333 -36.39 3.13 -18.19
N SER A 334 -36.04 4.12 -17.37
CA SER A 334 -35.17 3.95 -16.22
C SER A 334 -35.77 2.83 -15.37
N ARG A 335 -35.25 1.61 -15.46
CA ARG A 335 -35.63 0.48 -14.61
C ARG A 335 -35.15 0.78 -13.18
N PRO A 336 -36.04 1.13 -12.23
CA PRO A 336 -35.62 1.48 -10.88
C PRO A 336 -35.25 0.24 -10.03
N SER A 337 -35.63 -0.95 -10.50
CA SER A 337 -35.61 -2.21 -9.76
C SER A 337 -34.32 -3.04 -9.85
N GLN A 338 -33.22 -2.52 -10.40
CA GLN A 338 -31.94 -3.24 -10.52
C GLN A 338 -30.88 -2.86 -9.46
N TYR A 339 -31.25 -2.07 -8.45
CA TYR A 339 -30.29 -1.45 -7.53
C TYR A 339 -30.56 -1.73 -6.04
N ILE A 340 -31.57 -2.55 -5.73
CA ILE A 340 -31.91 -2.97 -4.36
C ILE A 340 -31.25 -4.32 -4.11
N TRP A 341 -30.55 -4.46 -2.99
CA TRP A 341 -29.96 -5.73 -2.58
C TRP A 341 -31.08 -6.73 -2.28
N ASN A 342 -30.94 -7.96 -2.76
CA ASN A 342 -31.88 -9.01 -2.37
C ASN A 342 -31.64 -9.45 -0.90
N GLU A 343 -32.57 -10.20 -0.33
CA GLU A 343 -32.48 -10.63 1.08
C GLU A 343 -31.23 -11.47 1.36
N GLU A 344 -30.78 -12.28 0.40
CA GLU A 344 -29.55 -13.07 0.53
C GLU A 344 -28.30 -12.18 0.54
N GLU A 345 -28.25 -11.14 -0.29
CA GLU A 345 -27.17 -10.15 -0.35
C GLU A 345 -27.12 -9.33 0.96
N VAL A 346 -28.26 -8.91 1.49
CA VAL A 346 -28.35 -8.25 2.80
C VAL A 346 -27.87 -9.17 3.92
N ARG A 347 -28.33 -10.42 3.94
CA ARG A 347 -27.92 -11.42 4.92
C ARG A 347 -26.43 -11.73 4.83
N LEU A 348 -25.87 -11.85 3.62
CA LEU A 348 -24.45 -12.08 3.39
C LEU A 348 -23.59 -10.90 3.88
N ALA A 349 -24.03 -9.67 3.60
CA ALA A 349 -23.31 -8.47 3.96
C ALA A 349 -23.37 -8.16 5.46
N THR A 350 -24.55 -8.32 6.07
CA THR A 350 -24.79 -7.87 7.46
C THR A 350 -24.76 -9.00 8.48
N GLY A 351 -24.89 -10.26 8.05
CA GLY A 351 -25.09 -11.41 8.92
C GLY A 351 -26.51 -11.54 9.50
N ILE A 352 -27.39 -10.57 9.24
CA ILE A 352 -28.73 -10.47 9.83
C ILE A 352 -29.76 -10.26 8.71
N GLU A 353 -30.87 -10.98 8.77
CA GLU A 353 -31.96 -10.82 7.81
C GLU A 353 -32.68 -9.48 8.02
N GLY A 354 -32.97 -8.77 6.92
CA GLY A 354 -33.70 -7.49 6.98
C GLY A 354 -32.95 -6.30 7.60
N ALA A 355 -31.64 -6.43 7.85
CA ALA A 355 -30.85 -5.35 8.44
C ALA A 355 -30.75 -4.14 7.50
N THR A 356 -31.13 -2.96 8.01
CA THR A 356 -31.04 -1.68 7.30
C THR A 356 -29.89 -0.80 7.78
N ARG A 357 -29.28 -1.16 8.93
CA ARG A 357 -28.16 -0.46 9.53
C ARG A 357 -27.20 -1.46 10.14
N LEU A 358 -25.92 -1.29 9.83
CA LEU A 358 -24.83 -2.02 10.45
C LEU A 358 -24.03 -1.09 11.37
N GLN A 359 -23.62 -1.59 12.53
CA GLN A 359 -22.74 -0.90 13.46
C GLN A 359 -21.68 -1.89 13.94
N HIS A 360 -20.45 -1.40 14.10
CA HIS A 360 -19.36 -2.16 14.71
C HIS A 360 -18.94 -1.51 16.03
N HIS A 361 -18.27 -2.28 16.88
CA HIS A 361 -17.91 -1.88 18.24
C HIS A 361 -16.63 -1.03 18.33
N LEU A 362 -15.75 -1.13 17.33
CA LEU A 362 -14.52 -0.32 17.29
C LEU A 362 -14.82 1.16 17.03
N LYS A 363 -14.27 2.07 17.84
CA LYS A 363 -14.33 3.51 17.57
C LYS A 363 -13.15 3.91 16.69
N LEU A 364 -13.28 3.66 15.39
CA LEU A 364 -12.19 3.90 14.43
C LEU A 364 -12.14 5.35 13.97
N CYS A 365 -10.92 5.88 13.91
CA CYS A 365 -10.58 7.17 13.33
C CYS A 365 -9.59 6.97 12.19
N SER A 366 -9.73 7.73 11.10
CA SER A 366 -8.68 7.81 10.08
C SER A 366 -7.47 8.54 10.59
N ALA A 367 -6.31 7.90 10.39
CA ALA A 367 -5.01 8.48 10.70
C ALA A 367 -4.79 9.82 9.98
N TYR A 368 -5.42 10.00 8.81
CA TYR A 368 -5.26 11.18 7.98
C TYR A 368 -6.27 12.29 8.28
N LEU A 369 -7.51 11.94 8.65
CA LEU A 369 -8.56 12.91 9.02
C LEU A 369 -8.12 13.82 10.17
N GLY A 370 -7.40 13.27 11.15
CA GLY A 370 -6.95 14.02 12.34
C GLY A 370 -5.72 14.92 12.13
N VAL A 371 -5.12 14.94 10.94
CA VAL A 371 -3.88 15.68 10.67
C VAL A 371 -4.09 16.72 9.56
N PRO A 372 -3.77 18.01 9.78
CA PRO A 372 -3.86 19.05 8.77
C PRO A 372 -3.06 18.67 7.53
N GLY A 373 -3.73 18.65 6.39
CA GLY A 373 -3.10 18.36 5.11
C GLY A 373 -3.32 19.47 4.07
N SER A 374 -2.62 19.35 2.95
CA SER A 374 -2.75 20.31 1.86
C SER A 374 -4.01 20.03 1.04
N CYS A 375 -4.75 21.07 0.66
CA CYS A 375 -5.88 20.94 -0.29
C CYS A 375 -5.46 20.41 -1.68
N ARG A 376 -4.15 20.35 -1.96
CA ARG A 376 -3.59 19.76 -3.20
C ARG A 376 -3.55 18.23 -3.16
N THR A 377 -3.60 17.64 -1.98
CA THR A 377 -3.43 16.21 -1.72
C THR A 377 -4.57 15.64 -0.88
N ARG A 378 -5.39 16.49 -0.23
CA ARG A 378 -6.52 16.11 0.62
C ARG A 378 -7.86 16.55 0.07
N ASP A 379 -8.89 15.75 0.34
CA ASP A 379 -10.28 16.11 0.12
C ASP A 379 -10.85 16.98 1.27
N ARG A 380 -12.15 17.26 1.23
CA ARG A 380 -12.84 18.07 2.25
C ARG A 380 -12.96 17.38 3.61
N CYS A 381 -12.84 16.06 3.62
CA CYS A 381 -12.86 15.22 4.81
C CYS A 381 -11.43 14.94 5.32
N GLY A 382 -10.38 15.53 4.75
CA GLY A 382 -9.00 15.30 5.19
C GLY A 382 -8.39 13.98 4.71
N GLU A 383 -9.09 13.17 3.92
CA GLU A 383 -8.53 11.97 3.31
C GLU A 383 -7.69 12.32 2.09
N PRO A 384 -6.70 11.48 1.69
CA PRO A 384 -6.00 11.68 0.43
C PRO A 384 -6.97 11.81 -0.75
N LEU A 385 -6.61 12.59 -1.78
CA LEU A 385 -7.36 12.67 -3.03
C LEU A 385 -7.15 11.43 -3.92
N ALA A 386 -5.98 10.81 -3.81
CA ALA A 386 -5.65 9.59 -4.52
C ALA A 386 -4.61 8.78 -3.76
N THR A 387 -4.88 7.49 -3.62
CA THR A 387 -3.95 6.46 -3.14
C THR A 387 -3.61 5.46 -4.23
N SER A 388 -4.45 5.33 -5.26
CA SER A 388 -4.19 4.52 -6.47
C SER A 388 -4.33 5.35 -7.74
N TYR A 389 -3.49 5.07 -8.75
CA TYR A 389 -3.60 5.69 -10.07
C TYR A 389 -3.09 4.80 -11.21
N HIS A 390 -4.01 4.34 -12.06
CA HIS A 390 -3.72 3.67 -13.33
C HIS A 390 -4.61 4.22 -14.46
N SER A 391 -4.60 3.59 -15.65
CA SER A 391 -5.26 4.15 -16.84
C SER A 391 -6.78 4.31 -16.74
N LYS A 392 -7.43 3.60 -15.81
CA LYS A 392 -8.89 3.52 -15.65
C LYS A 392 -9.41 4.08 -14.31
N PHE A 393 -8.53 4.34 -13.35
CA PHE A 393 -8.94 4.78 -12.02
C PHE A 393 -7.89 5.70 -11.40
N MET A 394 -8.38 6.70 -10.68
CA MET A 394 -7.59 7.54 -9.79
C MET A 394 -8.47 7.91 -8.60
N GLY A 395 -8.06 7.51 -7.40
CA GLY A 395 -8.86 7.76 -6.20
C GLY A 395 -8.27 7.11 -4.96
N THR A 396 -8.98 7.27 -3.85
CA THR A 396 -8.59 6.78 -2.53
C THR A 396 -9.33 5.49 -2.22
N VAL A 397 -8.56 4.43 -2.02
CA VAL A 397 -9.03 3.08 -1.70
C VAL A 397 -8.23 2.42 -0.58
N ASP A 398 -7.08 2.99 -0.23
CA ASP A 398 -6.22 2.53 0.84
C ASP A 398 -6.50 3.34 2.11
N TYR A 399 -6.45 2.69 3.28
CA TYR A 399 -6.71 3.35 4.57
C TYR A 399 -5.79 2.87 5.68
N ILE A 400 -5.59 3.74 6.66
CA ILE A 400 -5.06 3.41 8.00
C ILE A 400 -6.03 4.00 9.01
N TRP A 401 -6.78 3.13 9.69
CA TRP A 401 -7.65 3.46 10.79
C TRP A 401 -7.05 2.98 12.11
N HIS A 402 -7.35 3.69 13.19
CA HIS A 402 -6.91 3.32 14.53
C HIS A 402 -8.00 3.61 15.56
N THR A 403 -7.95 2.93 16.70
CA THR A 403 -8.80 3.25 17.85
C THR A 403 -8.24 4.44 18.64
N GLU A 404 -9.05 4.99 19.55
CA GLU A 404 -8.77 6.25 20.24
C GLU A 404 -7.53 6.19 21.16
N GLU A 405 -7.11 5.01 21.61
CA GLU A 405 -5.92 4.83 22.44
C GLU A 405 -4.62 5.14 21.68
N LEU A 406 -4.69 5.31 20.36
CA LEU A 406 -3.58 5.74 19.50
C LEU A 406 -3.81 7.15 18.98
N VAL A 407 -2.72 7.89 18.82
CA VAL A 407 -2.73 9.28 18.33
C VAL A 407 -1.79 9.41 17.13
N PRO A 408 -2.27 9.90 15.97
CA PRO A 408 -1.44 10.28 14.84
C PRO A 408 -0.55 11.46 15.21
N VAL A 409 0.77 11.25 15.17
CA VAL A 409 1.77 12.30 15.38
C VAL A 409 2.01 13.06 14.09
N ARG A 410 2.15 12.31 12.98
CA ARG A 410 2.33 12.84 11.63
C ARG A 410 1.95 11.79 10.61
N VAL A 411 1.62 12.25 9.41
CA VAL A 411 1.28 11.41 8.26
C VAL A 411 2.03 11.86 7.03
N LEU A 412 2.32 10.93 6.12
CA LEU A 412 3.01 11.26 4.88
C LEU A 412 2.00 11.57 3.78
N GLU A 413 2.02 12.82 3.31
CA GLU A 413 1.16 13.29 2.20
C GLU A 413 1.33 12.42 0.95
N THR A 414 0.23 12.16 0.23
CA THR A 414 0.28 11.54 -1.10
C THR A 414 0.79 12.54 -2.14
N LEU A 415 0.84 12.13 -3.41
CA LEU A 415 1.23 13.03 -4.48
C LEU A 415 0.05 13.93 -4.88
N PRO A 416 0.30 15.22 -5.15
CA PRO A 416 -0.73 16.08 -5.71
C PRO A 416 -1.28 15.52 -7.02
N VAL A 417 -2.60 15.64 -7.23
CA VAL A 417 -3.29 15.11 -8.42
C VAL A 417 -2.68 15.63 -9.72
N ASN A 418 -2.23 16.89 -9.75
CA ASN A 418 -1.59 17.46 -10.92
C ASN A 418 -0.24 16.81 -11.27
N ILE A 419 0.49 16.31 -10.26
CA ILE A 419 1.74 15.56 -10.44
C ILE A 419 1.45 14.13 -10.90
N LEU A 420 0.43 13.48 -10.32
CA LEU A 420 -0.02 12.16 -10.77
C LEU A 420 -0.40 12.19 -12.26
N ARG A 421 -1.28 13.11 -12.66
CA ARG A 421 -1.69 13.28 -14.06
C ARG A 421 -0.52 13.56 -15.00
N ARG A 422 0.48 14.34 -14.57
CA ARG A 422 1.69 14.62 -15.36
C ARG A 422 2.54 13.36 -15.58
N ASN A 423 2.57 12.44 -14.61
CA ASN A 423 3.30 11.17 -14.75
C ASN A 423 2.61 10.20 -15.71
N GLY A 424 1.32 10.38 -16.01
CA GLY A 424 0.57 9.57 -16.99
C GLY A 424 0.13 8.19 -16.49
N GLY A 425 0.45 7.83 -15.26
CA GLY A 425 0.10 6.58 -14.59
C GLY A 425 1.14 6.17 -13.55
N LEU A 426 0.77 5.22 -12.70
CA LEU A 426 1.69 4.45 -11.86
C LEU A 426 1.62 2.96 -12.28
N PRO A 427 2.67 2.13 -12.06
CA PRO A 427 4.01 2.48 -11.57
C PRO A 427 4.78 3.44 -12.49
N SER A 428 5.89 4.00 -12.02
CA SER A 428 6.64 5.02 -12.76
C SER A 428 8.16 4.93 -12.57
N LYS A 429 8.90 5.95 -13.04
CA LYS A 429 10.34 6.04 -12.80
C LYS A 429 10.70 6.07 -11.30
N LYS A 430 9.83 6.62 -10.45
CA LYS A 430 10.11 6.82 -9.01
C LYS A 430 9.32 5.87 -8.09
N TRP A 431 8.20 5.33 -8.57
CA TRP A 431 7.23 4.59 -7.75
C TRP A 431 7.08 3.17 -8.25
N GLY A 432 7.14 2.20 -7.32
CA GLY A 432 7.19 0.76 -7.63
C GLY A 432 5.83 0.05 -7.67
N SER A 433 4.74 0.76 -7.38
CA SER A 433 3.36 0.26 -7.41
C SER A 433 2.46 1.27 -8.13
N ASP A 434 1.27 0.85 -8.54
CA ASP A 434 0.20 1.73 -8.98
C ASP A 434 -0.54 2.41 -7.82
N HIS A 435 -0.28 1.95 -6.59
CA HIS A 435 -0.68 2.60 -5.34
C HIS A 435 0.46 3.44 -4.75
N LEU A 436 0.10 4.37 -3.85
CA LEU A 436 1.00 5.14 -3.02
C LEU A 436 0.87 4.64 -1.58
N ALA A 437 1.98 4.23 -0.98
CA ALA A 437 2.00 3.77 0.40
C ALA A 437 1.41 4.81 1.35
N LEU A 438 0.44 4.44 2.18
CA LEU A 438 0.01 5.28 3.29
C LEU A 438 0.98 5.09 4.45
N VAL A 439 1.36 6.19 5.10
CA VAL A 439 2.34 6.17 6.18
C VAL A 439 1.87 7.09 7.30
N CYS A 440 1.81 6.54 8.52
CA CYS A 440 1.47 7.28 9.72
C CYS A 440 2.46 6.95 10.83
N GLU A 441 2.98 7.97 11.51
CA GLU A 441 3.64 7.81 12.80
C GLU A 441 2.59 7.93 13.89
N LEU A 442 2.41 6.86 14.66
CA LEU A 442 1.46 6.77 15.76
C LEU A 442 2.21 6.76 17.08
N ALA A 443 1.54 7.25 18.11
CA ALA A 443 1.94 7.09 19.50
C ALA A 443 0.77 6.53 20.31
N PHE A 444 1.09 5.73 21.32
CA PHE A 444 0.12 5.40 22.37
C PHE A 444 -0.24 6.65 23.17
N ARG A 445 -1.53 6.86 23.40
CA ARG A 445 -2.04 7.91 24.30
C ARG A 445 -1.52 7.64 25.73
N LYS A 446 -1.25 8.73 26.46
CA LYS A 446 -0.77 8.64 27.85
C LYS A 446 -1.89 8.27 28.80
#